data_AF-A1D334-F1
#
_entry.id   AF-A1D334-F1
#
_cell.length_a   1.000
_cell.length_b   1.000
_cell.length_c   1.000
_cell.angle_alpha   90.00
_cell.angle_beta   90.00
_cell.angle_gamma   90.00
#
_symmetry.space_group_name_H-M   'P 1'
#
loop_
_entity.id
_entity.type
_entity.pdbx_description
1 polymer ?
#
loop_
_entity_poly.entity_id
_entity_poly.type
_entity_poly.pdbx_seq_one_letter_code
_entity_poly.pdbx_strand_id
1 'polypeptide(L)'
;MPSNKDRLYVTLYACGGKPTMPGKEDTMLLVRIMVGKVADGNRLVEILRNTPIRQGQPGWNCVSWVKEALDKLKVDSKALGTSVIEWEKVRNEAMNYCQRKKDQHRFDGQGNFDSDKVPAYDLMERKEIIV
;
A
#
# COMPACT_ATOMS: atom_id res chain seq x y z
N MET A 1 -6.41 8.42 26.95
CA MET A 1 -6.26 8.76 25.51
C MET A 1 -6.09 7.45 24.75
N PRO A 2 -6.95 7.04 23.80
CA PRO A 2 -6.70 5.79 23.11
C PRO A 2 -5.49 5.98 22.19
N SER A 3 -4.38 5.37 22.58
CA SER A 3 -3.08 5.38 21.91
C SER A 3 -3.03 4.33 20.78
N ASN A 4 -4.13 4.12 20.07
CA ASN A 4 -4.13 3.28 18.87
C ASN A 4 -4.60 4.13 17.69
N LYS A 5 -3.64 4.83 17.07
CA LYS A 5 -3.90 5.66 15.89
C LYS A 5 -3.92 4.72 14.69
N ASP A 6 -5.08 4.17 14.38
CA ASP A 6 -5.27 3.35 13.18
C ASP A 6 -4.69 4.06 11.95
N ARG A 7 -4.04 3.30 11.07
CA ARG A 7 -3.32 3.82 9.90
C ARG A 7 -3.84 3.14 8.65
N LEU A 8 -4.01 3.92 7.59
CA LEU A 8 -4.33 3.41 6.28
C LEU A 8 -3.03 3.10 5.53
N TYR A 9 -2.91 1.86 5.07
CA TYR A 9 -1.79 1.38 4.26
C TYR A 9 -2.25 0.98 2.85
N VAL A 10 -1.46 1.36 1.85
CA VAL A 10 -1.53 0.80 0.50
C VAL A 10 -0.37 -0.18 0.34
N THR A 11 -0.68 -1.41 -0.07
CA THR A 11 0.31 -2.49 -0.18
C THR A 11 0.56 -2.86 -1.62
N LEU A 12 1.83 -2.99 -2.00
CA LEU A 12 2.22 -3.53 -3.30
C LEU A 12 2.53 -5.00 -3.13
N TYR A 13 2.01 -5.80 -4.05
CA TYR A 13 2.18 -7.23 -4.09
C TYR A 13 2.79 -7.63 -5.44
N ALA A 14 3.74 -8.55 -5.42
CA ALA A 14 4.23 -9.16 -6.64
C ALA A 14 3.15 -10.10 -7.18
N CYS A 15 2.40 -9.67 -8.20
CA CYS A 15 1.45 -10.54 -8.88
C CYS A 15 2.21 -11.27 -10.00
N GLY A 16 2.71 -12.47 -9.72
CA GLY A 16 3.63 -13.17 -10.62
C GLY A 16 3.27 -14.62 -10.86
N GLY A 17 2.20 -14.90 -11.60
CA GLY A 17 1.98 -16.20 -12.26
C GLY A 17 2.37 -17.46 -11.45
N LYS A 18 2.94 -18.46 -12.11
CA LYS A 18 3.62 -19.57 -11.41
C LYS A 18 4.92 -19.00 -10.82
N PRO A 19 5.28 -19.33 -9.57
CA PRO A 19 6.58 -18.95 -9.01
C PRO A 19 7.69 -19.43 -9.94
N THR A 20 8.49 -18.50 -10.43
CA THR A 20 9.65 -18.73 -11.30
C THR A 20 10.97 -18.53 -10.57
N MET A 21 10.97 -17.80 -9.45
CA MET A 21 12.17 -17.63 -8.64
C MET A 21 12.35 -18.79 -7.64
N PRO A 22 13.59 -19.28 -7.42
CA PRO A 22 13.85 -20.47 -6.60
C PRO A 22 13.33 -20.38 -5.15
N GLY A 23 13.16 -19.17 -4.60
CA GLY A 23 12.71 -18.93 -3.23
C GLY A 23 11.27 -18.42 -3.10
N LYS A 24 10.46 -18.41 -4.17
CA LYS A 24 9.06 -17.89 -4.20
C LYS A 24 8.94 -16.40 -3.88
N GLU A 25 9.98 -15.62 -4.13
CA GLU A 25 10.04 -14.18 -3.87
C GLU A 25 9.02 -13.38 -4.71
N ASP A 26 8.52 -14.00 -5.78
CA ASP A 26 7.43 -13.55 -6.65
C ASP A 26 6.01 -13.81 -6.10
N THR A 27 5.90 -14.38 -4.90
CA THR A 27 4.62 -14.61 -4.18
C THR A 27 4.44 -13.69 -2.96
N MET A 28 5.23 -12.61 -2.86
CA MET A 28 5.38 -11.86 -1.62
C MET A 28 4.76 -10.45 -1.66
N LEU A 29 4.28 -10.01 -0.48
CA LEU A 29 4.03 -8.60 -0.21
C LEU A 29 5.37 -7.84 -0.30
N LEU A 30 5.49 -6.96 -1.31
CA LEU A 30 6.73 -6.26 -1.60
C LEU A 30 6.96 -5.12 -0.62
N VAL A 31 6.00 -4.20 -0.50
CA VAL A 31 6.12 -3.00 0.34
C VAL A 31 4.77 -2.56 0.91
N ARG A 32 4.79 -1.90 2.07
CA ARG A 32 3.64 -1.21 2.68
C ARG A 32 3.88 0.29 2.69
N ILE A 33 2.95 1.07 2.16
CA ILE A 33 3.00 2.53 2.16
C ILE A 33 1.91 3.06 3.08
N MET A 34 2.27 3.69 4.20
CA MET A 34 1.32 4.39 5.04
C MET A 34 0.91 5.70 4.36
N VAL A 35 -0.37 5.83 4.05
CA VAL A 35 -0.90 6.97 3.30
C VAL A 35 -1.76 7.90 4.15
N GLY A 36 -2.14 7.49 5.37
CA GLY A 36 -2.93 8.36 6.24
C GLY A 36 -3.17 7.82 7.64
N LYS A 37 -3.52 8.74 8.54
CA LYS A 37 -4.05 8.45 9.87
C LYS A 37 -5.57 8.39 9.79
N VAL A 38 -6.15 7.35 10.36
CA VAL A 38 -7.60 7.16 10.37
C VAL A 38 -8.21 8.07 11.45
N ALA A 39 -9.19 8.86 11.06
CA ALA A 39 -9.97 9.69 11.98
C ALA A 39 -11.29 9.01 12.37
N ASP A 40 -11.92 8.31 11.43
CA ASP A 40 -13.14 7.53 11.64
C ASP A 40 -13.03 6.19 10.89
N GLY A 41 -12.78 5.12 11.66
CA GLY A 41 -12.61 3.78 11.12
C GLY A 41 -13.89 3.18 10.53
N ASN A 42 -15.06 3.48 11.11
CA ASN A 42 -16.33 2.97 10.60
C ASN A 42 -16.62 3.58 9.23
N ARG A 43 -16.42 4.90 9.11
CA ARG A 43 -16.61 5.64 7.86
C ARG A 43 -15.60 5.22 6.79
N LEU A 44 -14.35 4.99 7.17
CA LEU A 44 -13.33 4.44 6.27
C LEU A 44 -13.79 3.08 5.71
N VAL A 45 -14.20 2.16 6.58
CA VAL A 45 -14.67 0.82 6.18
C VAL A 45 -15.89 0.91 5.26
N GLU A 46 -16.84 1.78 5.57
CA GLU A 46 -18.02 2.03 4.75
C GLU A 46 -17.64 2.49 3.33
N ILE A 47 -16.76 3.48 3.21
CA ILE A 47 -16.31 4.01 1.92
C ILE A 47 -15.60 2.92 1.09
N LEU A 48 -14.69 2.18 1.71
CA LEU A 48 -13.94 1.13 1.03
C LEU A 48 -14.88 0.00 0.56
N ARG A 49 -15.81 -0.45 1.41
CA ARG A 49 -16.81 -1.49 1.05
C ARG A 49 -17.74 -1.04 -0.06
N ASN A 50 -18.10 0.24 -0.10
CA ASN A 50 -18.95 0.82 -1.14
C ASN A 50 -18.17 1.22 -2.41
N THR A 51 -16.86 0.95 -2.48
CA THR A 51 -16.07 1.17 -3.71
C THR A 51 -16.33 0.01 -4.68
N PRO A 52 -16.94 0.28 -5.85
CA PRO A 52 -17.42 -0.76 -6.75
C PRO A 52 -16.26 -1.61 -7.31
N ILE A 53 -16.51 -2.91 -7.44
CA ILE A 53 -15.62 -3.84 -8.14
C ILE A 53 -16.28 -4.21 -9.46
N ARG A 54 -15.61 -3.92 -10.58
CA ARG A 54 -16.15 -4.11 -11.93
C ARG A 54 -15.47 -5.29 -12.63
N GLN A 55 -15.89 -6.50 -12.29
CA GLN A 55 -15.34 -7.71 -12.94
C GLN A 55 -15.63 -7.73 -14.44
N GLY A 56 -14.67 -8.21 -15.24
CA GLY A 56 -14.83 -8.36 -16.69
C GLY A 56 -14.72 -7.08 -17.51
N GLN A 57 -14.56 -5.91 -16.89
CA GLN A 57 -14.31 -4.67 -17.63
C GLN A 57 -12.83 -4.60 -18.08
N PRO A 58 -12.55 -4.35 -19.38
CA PRO A 58 -11.18 -4.17 -19.87
C PRO A 58 -10.45 -3.07 -19.09
N GLY A 59 -9.24 -3.37 -18.61
CA GLY A 59 -8.43 -2.43 -17.82
C GLY A 59 -8.85 -2.30 -16.34
N TRP A 60 -9.89 -3.00 -15.89
CA TRP A 60 -10.22 -3.07 -14.47
C TRP A 60 -9.30 -4.05 -13.74
N ASN A 61 -8.61 -3.57 -12.70
CA ASN A 61 -7.74 -4.38 -11.85
C ASN A 61 -7.66 -3.76 -10.45
N CYS A 62 -6.82 -4.32 -9.57
CA CYS A 62 -6.61 -3.81 -8.22
C CYS A 62 -6.07 -2.37 -8.19
N VAL A 63 -5.25 -1.98 -9.16
CA VAL A 63 -4.69 -0.63 -9.28
C VAL A 63 -5.81 0.39 -9.53
N SER A 64 -6.71 0.09 -10.47
CA SER A 64 -7.88 0.91 -10.77
C SER A 64 -8.83 1.02 -9.56
N TRP A 65 -9.03 -0.07 -8.80
CA TRP A 65 -9.84 -0.03 -7.58
C TRP A 65 -9.20 0.85 -6.49
N VAL A 66 -7.89 0.73 -6.24
CA VAL A 66 -7.19 1.56 -5.24
C VAL A 66 -7.30 3.04 -5.60
N LYS A 67 -7.11 3.39 -6.88
CA LYS A 67 -7.30 4.77 -7.35
C LYS A 67 -8.70 5.29 -7.01
N GLU A 68 -9.75 4.55 -7.36
CA GLU A 68 -11.13 4.96 -7.06
C GLU A 68 -11.41 5.05 -5.54
N ALA A 69 -10.88 4.11 -4.75
CA ALA A 69 -11.03 4.13 -3.30
C ALA A 69 -10.42 5.38 -2.67
N LEU A 70 -9.22 5.78 -3.11
CA LEU A 70 -8.56 7.00 -2.65
C LEU A 70 -9.31 8.26 -3.11
N ASP A 71 -9.82 8.29 -4.33
CA ASP A 71 -10.64 9.41 -4.84
C ASP A 71 -11.93 9.57 -4.00
N LYS A 72 -12.60 8.46 -3.62
CA LYS A 72 -13.76 8.50 -2.73
C LYS A 72 -13.41 9.01 -1.33
N LEU A 73 -12.28 8.55 -0.76
CA LEU A 73 -11.81 9.04 0.54
C LEU A 73 -11.47 10.53 0.52
N LYS A 74 -10.95 11.03 -0.61
CA LYS A 74 -10.67 12.44 -0.82
C LYS A 74 -11.94 13.30 -0.83
N VAL A 75 -13.02 12.80 -1.42
CA VAL A 75 -14.33 13.48 -1.42
C VAL A 75 -14.94 13.51 -0.02
N ASP A 76 -14.81 12.43 0.75
CA ASP A 76 -15.41 12.33 2.08
C ASP A 76 -14.81 13.33 3.10
N SER A 77 -13.49 13.49 3.10
CA SER A 77 -12.71 14.38 4.00
C SER A 77 -12.84 14.14 5.52
N LYS A 78 -13.65 13.17 5.97
CA LYS A 78 -13.92 12.90 7.39
C LYS A 78 -13.35 11.57 7.88
N ALA A 79 -13.21 10.58 7.00
CA ALA A 79 -12.65 9.27 7.33
C ALA A 79 -11.18 9.33 7.74
N LEU A 80 -10.41 10.27 7.17
CA LEU A 80 -8.97 10.41 7.39
C LEU A 80 -8.63 11.75 8.05
N GLY A 81 -7.63 11.74 8.92
CA GLY A 81 -6.97 12.94 9.43
C GLY A 81 -5.83 13.36 8.49
N THR A 82 -4.62 13.52 9.03
CA THR A 82 -3.43 13.75 8.21
C THR A 82 -3.26 12.60 7.20
N SER A 83 -3.19 12.92 5.92
CA SER A 83 -3.09 11.92 4.85
C SER A 83 -2.48 12.49 3.57
N VAL A 84 -1.91 11.60 2.75
CA VAL A 84 -1.45 11.83 1.36
C VAL A 84 -2.09 10.74 0.51
N ILE A 85 -3.22 11.07 -0.12
CA ILE A 85 -4.05 10.11 -0.86
C ILE A 85 -4.18 10.47 -2.35
N GLU A 86 -3.40 11.42 -2.86
CA GLU A 86 -3.36 11.64 -4.31
C GLU A 86 -2.72 10.45 -5.00
N TRP A 87 -3.50 9.80 -5.88
CA TRP A 87 -3.10 8.55 -6.54
C TRP A 87 -1.70 8.60 -7.16
N GLU A 88 -1.39 9.64 -7.94
CA GLU A 88 -0.07 9.76 -8.60
C GLU A 88 1.08 9.83 -7.58
N LYS A 89 0.90 10.54 -6.46
CA LYS A 89 1.93 10.61 -5.42
C LYS A 89 2.11 9.25 -4.73
N VAL A 90 1.00 8.61 -4.35
CA VAL A 90 1.02 7.31 -3.69
C VAL A 90 1.69 6.28 -4.60
N ARG A 91 1.27 6.21 -5.87
CA ARG A 91 1.81 5.28 -6.86
C ARG A 91 3.30 5.50 -7.09
N ASN A 92 3.72 6.73 -7.37
CA ASN A 92 5.11 7.02 -7.69
C ASN A 92 6.03 6.72 -6.51
N GLU A 93 5.64 7.11 -5.30
CA GLU A 93 6.44 6.85 -4.10
C GLU A 93 6.47 5.35 -3.74
N ALA A 94 5.37 4.63 -3.95
CA ALA A 94 5.36 3.19 -3.78
C ALA A 94 6.32 2.47 -4.74
N MET A 95 6.32 2.86 -6.02
CA MET A 95 7.22 2.30 -7.03
C MET A 95 8.68 2.68 -6.73
N ASN A 96 8.95 3.94 -6.36
CA ASN A 96 10.28 4.40 -5.97
C ASN A 96 10.80 3.64 -4.76
N TYR A 97 9.97 3.43 -3.74
CA TYR A 97 10.35 2.66 -2.56
C TYR A 97 10.62 1.20 -2.88
N CYS A 98 9.75 0.57 -3.68
CA CYS A 98 9.96 -0.79 -4.15
C CYS A 98 11.27 -0.94 -4.93
N GLN A 99 11.58 0.03 -5.81
CA GLN A 99 12.84 0.04 -6.56
C GLN A 99 14.04 0.17 -5.63
N ARG A 100 14.02 1.09 -4.65
CA ARG A 100 15.08 1.20 -3.64
C ARG A 100 15.32 -0.10 -2.89
N LYS A 101 14.25 -0.84 -2.54
CA LYS A 101 14.37 -2.15 -1.87
C LYS A 101 14.94 -3.22 -2.79
N LYS A 102 14.60 -3.19 -4.07
CA LYS A 102 15.23 -4.05 -5.08
C LYS A 102 16.73 -3.77 -5.18
N ASP A 103 17.13 -2.50 -5.29
CA ASP A 103 18.54 -2.09 -5.39
C ASP A 103 19.34 -2.43 -4.12
N GLN A 104 18.67 -2.49 -2.97
CA GLN A 104 19.24 -2.93 -1.71
C GLN A 104 19.37 -4.47 -1.59
N HIS A 105 18.98 -5.25 -2.60
CA HIS A 105 18.97 -6.71 -2.54
C HIS A 105 18.02 -7.27 -1.48
N ARG A 106 16.89 -6.57 -1.24
CA ARG A 106 15.89 -6.99 -0.25
C ARG A 106 15.13 -8.25 -0.66
N PHE A 107 14.92 -8.42 -1.96
CA PHE A 107 14.01 -9.43 -2.52
C PHE A 107 14.72 -10.60 -3.21
N ASP A 108 16.06 -10.61 -3.25
CA ASP A 108 16.86 -11.63 -3.94
C ASP A 108 17.82 -12.39 -2.99
N GLY A 109 17.71 -12.17 -1.68
CA GLY A 109 18.49 -12.85 -0.65
C GLY A 109 19.95 -12.39 -0.54
N GLN A 110 20.41 -11.42 -1.32
CA GLN A 110 21.80 -10.93 -1.26
C GLN A 110 21.99 -9.83 -0.21
N GLY A 111 20.90 -9.22 0.28
CA GLY A 111 20.93 -8.20 1.33
C GLY A 111 20.77 -8.77 2.74
N ASN A 112 21.28 -8.04 3.75
CA ASN A 112 21.11 -8.39 5.16
C ASN A 112 19.77 -7.84 5.70
N PHE A 113 18.67 -8.54 5.39
CA PHE A 113 17.34 -8.15 5.87
C PHE A 113 16.58 -9.33 6.47
N ASP A 114 15.81 -9.03 7.50
CA ASP A 114 14.86 -9.94 8.14
C ASP A 114 13.70 -10.26 7.20
N SER A 115 13.68 -11.44 6.58
CA SER A 115 12.64 -11.88 5.63
C SER A 115 11.21 -11.84 6.20
N ASP A 116 11.05 -11.91 7.52
CA ASP A 116 9.73 -11.93 8.15
C ASP A 116 9.12 -10.53 8.27
N LYS A 117 9.93 -9.47 8.05
CA LYS A 117 9.50 -8.08 8.13
C LYS A 117 9.21 -7.47 6.77
N VAL A 118 7.94 -7.21 6.50
CA VAL A 118 7.54 -6.47 5.30
C VAL A 118 8.05 -5.02 5.39
N PRO A 119 8.82 -4.53 4.41
CA PRO A 119 9.32 -3.16 4.43
C PRO A 119 8.16 -2.16 4.35
N ALA A 120 8.16 -1.19 5.27
CA ALA A 120 7.10 -0.21 5.39
C ALA A 120 7.65 1.22 5.33
N TYR A 121 6.92 2.10 4.65
CA TYR A 121 7.29 3.50 4.43
C TYR A 121 6.15 4.42 4.82
N ASP A 122 6.43 5.42 5.64
CA ASP A 122 5.52 6.52 5.94
C ASP A 122 5.63 7.59 4.85
N LEU A 123 4.60 7.72 4.03
CA LEU A 123 4.57 8.69 2.94
C LEU A 123 4.41 10.13 3.44
N MET A 124 3.79 10.33 4.60
CA MET A 124 3.58 11.65 5.19
C MET A 124 4.87 12.18 5.81
N GLU A 125 5.60 11.32 6.52
CA GLU A 125 6.88 11.66 7.18
C GLU A 125 8.10 11.35 6.31
N ARG A 126 7.89 10.78 5.12
CA ARG A 126 8.91 10.41 4.12
C ARG A 126 10.04 9.55 4.68
N LYS A 127 9.73 8.59 5.54
CA LYS A 127 10.72 7.72 6.19
C LYS A 127 10.28 6.26 6.26
N GLU A 128 11.24 5.36 6.33
CA GLU A 128 10.95 3.96 6.64
C GLU A 128 10.46 3.82 8.09
N ILE A 129 9.55 2.87 8.30
CA ILE A 129 8.97 2.58 9.61
C ILE A 129 8.99 1.07 9.87
N ILE A 130 9.02 0.72 11.15
CA ILE A 130 8.87 -0.66 11.62
C ILE A 130 7.42 -0.81 12.08
N VAL A 131 6.74 -1.84 11.58
CA VAL A 131 5.33 -2.16 11.87
C VAL A 131 5.26 -3.53 12.50
#